data_AF-A0A1F9YTU2-F1
#
_entry.id   AF-A0A1F9YTU2-F1
#
_cell.length_a   1.000
_cell.length_b   1.000
_cell.length_c   1.000
_cell.angle_alpha   90.00
_cell.angle_beta   90.00
_cell.angle_gamma   90.00
#
_symmetry.space_group_name_H-M   'P 1'
#
loop_
_entity.id
_entity.type
_entity.pdbx_description
1 polymer ?
#
loop_
_entity_poly.entity_id
_entity_poly.type
_entity_poly.pdbx_seq_one_letter_code
_entity_poly.pdbx_strand_id
1 'polypeptide(L)'
;MLYIWTAELKEGKEKEYKAWSLKNMAEYKKRAPTGWKLVGAYGTTMALAKFDVAWIWQFRKWSDVDAFFDLEDKVLDKLMDEENKFLLPGTTRGVVIREMEDWLMPITRVRKK
;
A
#
# COMPACT_ATOMS: atom_id res chain seq x y z
N MET A 1 0.77 2.59 -12.38
CA MET A 1 1.26 3.40 -11.24
C MET A 1 1.52 2.50 -10.05
N LEU A 2 2.45 2.87 -9.17
CA LEU A 2 2.73 2.14 -7.94
C LEU A 2 2.37 3.01 -6.73
N TYR A 3 1.52 2.50 -5.86
CA TYR A 3 1.31 3.04 -4.53
C TYR A 3 2.20 2.29 -3.55
N ILE A 4 3.09 3.02 -2.87
CA ILE A 4 3.96 2.49 -1.84
C ILE A 4 3.45 3.02 -0.52
N TRP A 5 3.01 2.11 0.34
CA TRP A 5 2.70 2.38 1.72
C TRP A 5 3.86 1.90 2.59
N THR A 6 4.34 2.73 3.50
CA THR A 6 5.42 2.39 4.43
C THR A 6 5.03 2.68 5.86
N ALA A 7 5.58 1.93 6.82
CA ALA A 7 5.38 2.16 8.24
C ALA A 7 6.61 1.76 9.07
N GLU A 8 6.73 2.34 10.26
CA GLU A 8 7.59 1.83 11.33
C GLU A 8 6.76 0.88 12.21
N LEU A 9 7.39 -0.17 12.71
CA LEU A 9 6.80 -1.11 13.65
C LEU A 9 7.07 -0.65 15.09
N LYS A 10 6.21 -1.07 16.01
CA LYS A 10 6.52 -0.98 17.44
C LYS A 10 7.71 -1.89 17.75
N GLU A 11 8.51 -1.49 18.72
CA GLU A 11 9.70 -2.23 19.16
C GLU A 11 9.39 -3.71 19.41
N GLY A 12 10.18 -4.60 18.80
CA GLY A 12 10.08 -6.06 18.97
C GLY A 12 8.95 -6.74 18.20
N LYS A 13 8.22 -6.01 17.34
CA LYS A 13 7.08 -6.57 16.56
C LYS A 13 7.45 -7.14 15.20
N GLU A 14 8.70 -7.11 14.79
CA GLU A 14 9.16 -7.49 13.45
C GLU A 14 8.85 -8.97 13.14
N LYS A 15 9.11 -9.87 14.08
CA LYS A 15 8.86 -11.31 13.90
C LYS A 15 7.36 -11.62 13.83
N GLU A 16 6.58 -11.03 14.72
CA GLU A 16 5.12 -11.20 14.76
C GLU A 16 4.48 -10.63 13.50
N TYR A 17 4.90 -9.43 13.09
CA TYR A 17 4.40 -8.76 11.89
C TYR A 17 4.75 -9.55 10.62
N LYS A 18 5.97 -10.10 10.52
CA LYS A 18 6.35 -10.97 9.40
C LYS A 18 5.45 -12.20 9.32
N ALA A 19 5.23 -12.89 10.44
CA ALA A 19 4.37 -14.08 10.48
C ALA A 19 2.92 -13.75 10.11
N TRP A 20 2.39 -12.65 10.66
CA TRP A 20 1.06 -12.15 10.35
C TRP A 20 0.92 -11.77 8.86
N SER A 21 1.90 -11.06 8.30
CA SER A 21 1.89 -10.64 6.90
C SER A 21 1.89 -11.84 5.95
N LEU A 22 2.75 -12.83 6.20
CA LEU A 22 2.82 -14.04 5.37
C LEU A 22 1.53 -14.86 5.42
N LYS A 23 0.87 -14.93 6.59
CA LYS A 23 -0.41 -15.61 6.77
C LYS A 23 -1.53 -14.94 5.99
N ASN A 24 -1.57 -13.61 5.95
CA ASN A 24 -2.71 -12.85 5.43
C ASN A 24 -2.53 -12.32 4.01
N MET A 25 -1.32 -12.40 3.44
CA MET A 25 -0.98 -11.92 2.09
C MET A 25 -1.95 -12.41 1.00
N ALA A 26 -2.41 -13.66 1.10
CA ALA A 26 -3.34 -14.23 0.13
C ALA A 26 -4.72 -13.55 0.17
N GLU A 27 -5.22 -13.18 1.35
CA GLU A 27 -6.49 -12.48 1.49
C GLU A 27 -6.41 -11.06 0.92
N TYR A 28 -5.32 -10.34 1.18
CA TYR A 28 -5.10 -9.01 0.57
C TYR A 28 -5.03 -9.07 -0.96
N LYS A 29 -4.43 -10.11 -1.53
CA LYS A 29 -4.42 -10.32 -3.00
C LYS A 29 -5.80 -10.60 -3.55
N LYS A 30 -6.57 -11.44 -2.86
CA LYS A 30 -7.92 -11.85 -3.27
C LYS A 30 -8.92 -10.70 -3.21
N ARG A 31 -8.76 -9.81 -2.23
CA ARG A 31 -9.66 -8.69 -1.93
C ARG A 31 -9.15 -7.36 -2.44
N ALA A 32 -8.14 -7.38 -3.31
CA ALA A 32 -7.63 -6.16 -3.90
C ALA A 32 -8.79 -5.43 -4.63
N PRO A 33 -8.98 -4.11 -4.40
CA PRO A 33 -10.03 -3.36 -5.07
C PRO A 33 -9.91 -3.44 -6.59
N THR A 34 -11.02 -3.19 -7.29
CA THR A 34 -11.02 -3.24 -8.76
C THR A 34 -9.97 -2.30 -9.34
N GLY A 35 -9.13 -2.81 -10.25
CA GLY A 35 -8.04 -2.04 -10.84
C GLY A 35 -6.74 -2.02 -10.01
N TRP A 36 -6.79 -2.53 -8.78
CA TRP A 36 -5.62 -2.68 -7.90
C TRP A 36 -5.05 -4.09 -7.93
N LYS A 37 -3.75 -4.19 -7.68
CA LYS A 37 -3.02 -5.43 -7.54
C LYS A 37 -1.96 -5.27 -6.47
N LEU A 38 -1.96 -6.16 -5.48
CA LEU A 38 -0.83 -6.24 -4.55
C LEU A 38 0.40 -6.80 -5.27
N VAL A 39 1.47 -6.01 -5.34
CA VAL A 39 2.77 -6.46 -5.85
C VAL A 39 3.47 -7.29 -4.79
N GLY A 40 3.50 -6.79 -3.55
CA GLY A 40 4.04 -7.51 -2.40
C GLY A 40 4.14 -6.66 -1.15
N ALA A 41 4.50 -7.31 -0.04
CA ALA A 41 4.91 -6.65 1.20
C ALA A 41 6.38 -7.02 1.50
N TYR A 42 7.14 -6.05 1.99
CA TYR A 42 8.58 -6.10 2.14
C TYR A 42 8.97 -5.59 3.53
N GLY A 43 9.93 -6.23 4.17
CA GLY A 43 10.60 -5.70 5.36
C GLY A 43 11.96 -5.12 4.97
N THR A 44 12.38 -4.04 5.61
CA THR A 44 13.70 -3.45 5.38
C THR A 44 14.78 -4.30 6.05
N THR A 45 15.81 -4.66 5.27
CA THR A 45 17.01 -5.35 5.79
C THR A 45 18.20 -4.41 5.88
N MET A 46 18.20 -3.36 5.07
CA MET A 46 19.16 -2.25 5.09
C MET A 46 18.37 -0.95 4.98
N ALA A 47 18.10 -0.32 6.12
CA ALA A 47 17.25 0.86 6.20
C ALA A 47 18.04 2.13 5.85
N LEU A 48 18.07 2.49 4.56
CA LEU A 48 18.56 3.79 4.08
C LEU A 48 17.52 4.91 4.25
N ALA A 49 16.26 4.53 4.45
CA ALA A 49 15.14 5.41 4.75
C ALA A 49 14.43 4.92 6.01
N LYS A 50 13.74 5.82 6.70
CA LYS A 50 13.13 5.56 8.01
C LYS A 50 11.75 4.88 7.86
N PHE A 51 11.77 3.57 7.64
CA PHE A 51 10.62 2.66 7.75
C PHE A 51 11.10 1.21 7.93
N ASP A 52 10.27 0.37 8.54
CA ASP A 52 10.56 -1.04 8.75
C ASP A 52 9.91 -1.93 7.70
N VAL A 53 8.75 -1.50 7.19
CA VAL A 53 7.94 -2.29 6.27
C VAL A 53 7.37 -1.44 5.14
N ALA A 54 7.19 -2.05 3.98
CA ALA A 54 6.59 -1.44 2.80
C ALA A 54 5.60 -2.40 2.12
N TRP A 55 4.41 -1.92 1.81
CA TRP A 55 3.43 -2.59 0.96
C TRP A 55 3.36 -1.86 -0.37
N ILE A 56 3.57 -2.61 -1.46
CA ILE A 56 3.58 -2.06 -2.80
C ILE A 56 2.36 -2.58 -3.54
N TRP A 57 1.55 -1.63 -3.99
CA TRP A 57 0.36 -1.87 -4.77
C TRP A 57 0.50 -1.25 -6.16
N GLN A 58 -0.09 -1.88 -7.16
CA GLN A 58 -0.14 -1.37 -8.52
C GLN A 58 -1.59 -1.07 -8.88
N PHE A 59 -1.82 0.08 -9.52
CA PHE A 59 -3.12 0.44 -10.10
C PHE A 59 -2.92 1.12 -11.45
N ARG A 60 -3.94 1.07 -12.32
CA ARG A 60 -3.78 1.40 -13.75
C ARG A 60 -4.05 2.86 -14.04
N LYS A 61 -5.17 3.40 -13.56
CA LYS A 61 -5.63 4.77 -13.83
C LYS A 61 -5.98 5.49 -12.53
N TRP A 62 -5.95 6.83 -12.53
CA TRP A 62 -6.16 7.58 -11.30
C TRP A 62 -7.56 7.38 -10.70
N SER A 63 -8.57 7.15 -11.55
CA SER A 63 -9.91 6.81 -11.08
C SER A 63 -10.05 5.43 -10.43
N ASP A 64 -9.02 4.56 -10.50
CA ASP A 64 -9.02 3.34 -9.68
C ASP A 64 -8.80 3.68 -8.21
N VAL A 65 -8.26 4.87 -7.87
CA VAL A 65 -8.08 5.31 -6.48
C VAL A 65 -9.42 5.47 -5.77
N ASP A 66 -10.46 5.92 -6.49
CA ASP A 66 -11.81 6.02 -5.93
C ASP A 66 -12.31 4.64 -5.47
N ALA A 67 -12.03 3.58 -6.25
CA ALA A 67 -12.37 2.20 -5.89
C ALA A 67 -11.62 1.67 -4.66
N PHE A 68 -10.50 2.29 -4.26
CA PHE A 68 -9.82 1.96 -3.01
C PHE A 68 -10.52 2.59 -1.80
N PHE A 69 -11.01 3.83 -1.94
CA PHE A 69 -11.72 4.52 -0.87
C PHE A 69 -13.15 4.05 -0.69
N ASP A 70 -13.81 3.65 -1.78
CA ASP A 70 -15.19 3.12 -1.77
C ASP A 70 -15.25 1.63 -1.42
N LEU A 71 -14.10 0.99 -1.14
CA LEU A 71 -14.05 -0.43 -0.82
C LEU A 71 -14.61 -0.68 0.59
N GLU A 72 -15.80 -1.28 0.65
CA GLU A 72 -16.36 -1.82 1.89
C GLU A 72 -16.13 -3.35 1.94
N ASP A 73 -15.13 -3.79 2.70
CA ASP A 73 -14.88 -5.22 2.95
C ASP A 73 -14.52 -5.45 4.42
N LYS A 74 -15.50 -5.98 5.18
CA LYS A 74 -15.36 -6.28 6.62
C LYS A 74 -14.18 -7.18 6.97
N VAL A 75 -13.75 -8.04 6.04
CA VAL A 75 -12.58 -8.90 6.27
C VAL A 75 -11.30 -8.09 6.11
N LEU A 76 -11.24 -7.22 5.10
CA LEU A 76 -10.10 -6.33 4.91
C LEU A 76 -9.99 -5.34 6.07
N ASP A 77 -11.10 -4.76 6.52
CA ASP A 77 -11.16 -3.86 7.68
C ASP A 77 -10.56 -4.52 8.92
N LYS A 78 -10.97 -5.77 9.20
CA LYS A 78 -10.44 -6.55 10.32
C LYS A 78 -8.94 -6.81 10.17
N LEU A 79 -8.46 -7.11 8.96
CA LEU A 79 -7.03 -7.31 8.72
C LEU A 79 -6.25 -6.01 8.96
N MET A 80 -6.76 -4.87 8.50
CA MET A 80 -6.16 -3.56 8.74
C MET A 80 -6.15 -3.21 10.24
N ASP A 81 -7.19 -3.54 10.99
CA ASP A 81 -7.24 -3.38 12.45
C ASP A 81 -6.22 -4.27 13.18
N GLU A 82 -6.02 -5.51 12.71
CA GLU A 82 -4.97 -6.39 13.22
C GLU A 82 -3.59 -5.84 12.89
N GLU A 83 -3.39 -5.34 11.66
CA GLU A 83 -2.14 -4.74 11.19
C GLU A 83 -1.74 -3.54 12.05
N ASN A 84 -2.69 -2.63 12.29
CA ASN A 84 -2.51 -1.41 13.07
C ASN A 84 -1.99 -1.65 14.49
N LYS A 85 -2.20 -2.85 15.06
CA LYS A 85 -1.67 -3.19 16.39
C LYS A 85 -0.15 -3.27 16.42
N PHE A 86 0.48 -3.59 15.29
CA PHE A 86 1.93 -3.70 15.16
C PHE A 86 2.62 -2.37 14.84
N LEU A 87 1.90 -1.42 14.25
CA LEU A 87 2.49 -0.19 13.69
C LEU A 87 2.72 0.88 14.75
N LEU A 88 3.81 1.64 14.62
CA LEU A 88 4.04 2.84 15.41
C LEU A 88 3.15 3.99 14.90
N PRO A 89 2.28 4.58 15.74
CA PRO A 89 1.35 5.63 15.29
C PRO A 89 2.07 6.84 14.66
N GLY A 90 1.52 7.36 13.57
CA GLY A 90 2.04 8.57 12.88
C GLY A 90 3.20 8.32 11.91
N THR A 91 3.72 7.09 11.84
CA THR A 91 4.84 6.72 10.96
C THR A 91 4.40 6.23 9.58
N THR A 92 3.11 5.96 9.41
CA THR A 92 2.55 5.53 8.13
C THR A 92 2.70 6.64 7.08
N ARG A 93 3.18 6.28 5.90
CA ARG A 93 3.30 7.19 4.74
C ARG A 93 2.85 6.45 3.49
N GLY A 94 2.08 7.14 2.65
CA GLY A 94 1.69 6.65 1.34
C GLY A 94 2.25 7.57 0.26
N VAL A 95 2.87 7.00 -0.77
CA VAL A 95 3.32 7.73 -1.95
C VAL A 95 2.87 7.00 -3.20
N VAL A 96 2.43 7.75 -4.21
CA VAL A 96 2.24 7.21 -5.56
C VAL A 96 3.43 7.62 -6.40
N ILE A 97 4.09 6.62 -6.98
CA ILE A 97 5.14 6.81 -7.97
C ILE A 97 4.67 6.32 -9.34
N ARG A 98 5.29 6.90 -10.37
CA ARG A 98 5.10 6.53 -11.77
C ARG A 98 6.46 6.27 -12.39
N GLU A 99 6.44 5.62 -13.54
CA GLU A 99 7.63 5.52 -14.35
C GLU A 99 8.09 6.93 -14.76
N MET A 100 9.40 7.11 -14.92
CA MET A 100 9.98 8.44 -15.16
C MET A 100 9.41 9.10 -16.42
N GLU A 101 9.12 8.30 -17.45
CA GLU A 101 8.47 8.75 -18.69
C GLU A 101 7.07 9.35 -18.47
N ASP A 102 6.36 8.92 -17.43
CA ASP A 102 4.97 9.29 -17.13
C ASP A 102 4.83 10.25 -15.93
N TRP A 103 5.92 10.58 -15.22
CA TRP A 103 5.87 11.29 -13.95
C TRP A 103 5.30 12.71 -14.09
N LEU A 104 5.68 13.43 -15.13
CA LEU A 104 5.32 14.83 -15.37
C LEU A 104 4.28 15.01 -16.48
N MET A 105 3.73 13.93 -17.04
CA MET A 105 2.75 14.03 -18.12
C MET A 105 1.64 14.99 -17.69
N PRO A 106 1.48 16.14 -18.39
CA PRO A 106 0.52 17.15 -17.99
C PRO A 106 -0.86 16.51 -18.00
N ILE A 107 -1.72 16.93 -17.07
CA ILE A 107 -3.16 16.66 -17.17
C ILE A 107 -3.62 17.27 -18.49
N THR A 108 -3.52 16.52 -19.59
CA THR A 108 -4.02 16.90 -20.90
C THR A 108 -5.53 16.69 -20.89
N ARG A 109 -6.23 17.50 -20.10
CA ARG A 109 -7.51 18.01 -20.58
C ARG A 109 -7.18 18.93 -21.74
N VAL A 110 -7.05 18.36 -22.93
CA VAL A 110 -7.35 19.11 -24.15
C VAL A 110 -8.81 19.54 -23.98
N ARG A 111 -9.02 20.79 -23.55
CA ARG A 111 -10.32 21.45 -23.72
C ARG A 111 -10.58 21.42 -25.22
N LYS A 112 -11.44 20.51 -25.68
CA LYS A 112 -12.04 20.62 -27.00
C LYS A 112 -12.75 21.98 -27.03
N LYS A 113 -12.35 22.81 -27.99
CA LYS A 113 -13.01 24.07 -28.34
C LYS A 113 -14.46 23.79 -28.74
#